data_AF-J9F366-F1
#
_entry.id   AF-J9F366-F1
#
_cell.length_a   1.000
_cell.length_b   1.000
_cell.length_c   1.000
_cell.angle_alpha   90.00
_cell.angle_beta   90.00
_cell.angle_gamma   90.00
#
_symmetry.space_group_name_H-M   'P 1'
#
loop_
_entity.id
_entity.type
_entity.pdbx_description
1 polymer ?
#
loop_
_entity_poly.entity_id
_entity_poly.type
_entity_poly.pdbx_seq_one_letter_code
_entity_poly.pdbx_strand_id
1 'polypeptide(L)'
;MSSAGTTSAKTAQAIRMHNEATVRLKELRQIVQSEVIGSGQGTDEIIQLQGGGELHFVNTKNTRAYYLNHEESWLYLERENDGTSGTLYIVRRLPDGRLVTKSMQD
;
A
#
# COMPACT_ATOMS: atom_id res chain seq x y z
N MET A 1 9.23 21.37 -22.46
CA MET A 1 8.18 21.28 -21.42
C MET A 1 8.89 21.24 -20.06
N SER A 2 8.45 22.04 -19.10
CA SER A 2 9.19 22.33 -17.85
C SER A 2 9.22 21.14 -16.90
N SER A 3 10.40 20.84 -16.33
CA SER A 3 10.60 19.80 -15.30
C SER A 3 9.69 20.00 -14.08
N ALA A 4 9.40 21.25 -13.72
CA ALA A 4 8.51 21.61 -12.62
C ALA A 4 7.09 21.04 -12.79
N GLY A 5 6.53 21.03 -14.01
CA GLY A 5 5.20 20.49 -14.28
C GLY A 5 5.13 18.97 -14.14
N THR A 6 6.21 18.26 -14.48
CA THR A 6 6.29 16.80 -14.31
C THR A 6 6.40 16.41 -12.84
N THR A 7 7.19 17.16 -12.05
CA THR A 7 7.33 16.90 -10.61
C THR A 7 5.99 17.07 -9.90
N SER A 8 5.22 18.14 -10.17
CA SER A 8 3.92 18.35 -9.54
C SER A 8 2.91 17.26 -9.90
N ALA A 9 2.88 16.81 -11.16
CA ALA A 9 2.00 15.72 -11.59
C ALA A 9 2.33 14.39 -10.90
N LYS A 10 3.62 14.08 -10.74
CA LYS A 10 4.07 12.87 -10.04
C LYS A 10 3.79 12.93 -8.54
N THR A 11 3.97 14.07 -7.89
CA THR A 11 3.59 14.28 -6.49
C THR A 11 2.08 14.12 -6.29
N ALA A 12 1.27 14.73 -7.15
CA ALA A 12 -0.18 14.58 -7.09
C ALA A 12 -0.63 13.12 -7.30
N GLN A 13 0.04 12.39 -8.21
CA GLN A 13 -0.21 10.97 -8.42
C GLN A 13 0.16 10.14 -7.17
N ALA A 14 1.33 10.38 -6.57
CA ALA A 14 1.77 9.70 -5.35
C ALA A 14 0.78 9.92 -4.19
N ILE A 15 0.30 11.16 -3.99
CA ILE A 15 -0.69 11.49 -2.96
C ILE A 15 -2.00 10.72 -3.19
N ARG A 16 -2.50 10.69 -4.44
CA ARG A 16 -3.72 9.94 -4.76
C ARG A 16 -3.58 8.45 -4.47
N MET A 17 -2.49 7.84 -4.93
CA MET A 17 -2.23 6.41 -4.69
C MET A 17 -2.07 6.11 -3.19
N HIS A 18 -1.44 7.00 -2.42
CA HIS A 18 -1.30 6.83 -0.97
C HIS A 18 -2.65 6.88 -0.26
N ASN A 19 -3.50 7.85 -0.62
CA ASN A 19 -4.84 7.96 -0.06
C ASN A 19 -5.70 6.73 -0.41
N GLU A 20 -5.62 6.25 -1.63
CA GLU A 20 -6.33 5.04 -2.08
C GLU A 20 -5.87 3.80 -1.28
N ALA A 21 -4.56 3.57 -1.18
CA ALA A 21 -3.99 2.47 -0.41
C ALA A 21 -4.38 2.53 1.08
N THR A 22 -4.33 3.71 1.71
CA THR A 22 -4.61 3.85 3.15
C THR A 22 -6.10 3.72 3.48
N VAL A 23 -6.99 4.22 2.61
CA VAL A 23 -8.44 3.97 2.73
C VAL A 23 -8.72 2.49 2.60
N ARG A 24 -8.16 1.84 1.58
CA ARG A 24 -8.36 0.40 1.36
C ARG A 24 -7.81 -0.45 2.51
N LEU A 25 -6.63 -0.12 3.03
CA LEU A 25 -6.05 -0.79 4.19
C LEU A 25 -6.96 -0.67 5.43
N LYS A 26 -7.58 0.50 5.65
CA LYS A 26 -8.53 0.70 6.75
C LYS A 26 -9.78 -0.18 6.60
N GLU A 27 -10.32 -0.31 5.39
CA GLU A 27 -11.45 -1.20 5.10
C GLU A 27 -11.10 -2.66 5.39
N LEU A 28 -9.94 -3.13 4.91
CA LEU A 28 -9.47 -4.49 5.13
C LEU A 28 -9.30 -4.80 6.62
N ARG A 29 -8.82 -3.83 7.42
CA ARG A 29 -8.72 -3.98 8.88
C ARG A 29 -10.07 -4.14 9.55
N GLN A 30 -11.10 -3.41 9.11
CA GLN A 30 -12.46 -3.55 9.62
C GLN A 30 -13.04 -4.94 9.28
N ILE A 31 -12.73 -5.46 8.09
CA ILE A 31 -13.10 -6.82 7.67
C ILE A 31 -12.40 -7.84 8.59
N VAL A 32 -11.08 -7.75 8.77
CA VAL A 32 -10.33 -8.66 9.66
C VAL A 32 -10.92 -8.65 11.07
N GLN A 33 -11.23 -7.49 11.64
CA GLN A 33 -11.85 -7.42 12.97
C GLN A 33 -13.17 -8.20 13.03
N SER A 34 -14.00 -8.08 11.99
CA SER A 34 -15.27 -8.79 11.90
C SER A 34 -15.08 -10.31 11.73
N GLU A 35 -14.11 -10.73 10.91
CA GLU A 35 -13.78 -12.13 10.66
C GLU A 35 -13.14 -12.81 11.88
N VAL A 36 -12.26 -12.12 12.60
CA VAL A 36 -11.67 -12.64 13.84
C VAL A 36 -12.75 -12.87 14.89
N ILE A 37 -13.73 -11.95 15.01
CA ILE A 37 -14.88 -12.13 15.92
C ILE A 37 -15.75 -13.32 15.49
N GLY A 38 -15.98 -13.49 14.18
CA GLY A 38 -16.89 -14.52 13.66
C GLY A 38 -16.31 -15.92 13.56
N SER A 39 -15.06 -16.06 13.09
CA SER A 39 -14.42 -17.34 12.78
C SER A 39 -13.05 -17.54 13.43
N GLY A 40 -12.52 -16.54 14.15
CA GLY A 40 -11.17 -16.60 14.71
C GLY A 40 -10.06 -16.59 13.65
N GLN A 41 -10.38 -16.18 12.41
CA GLN A 41 -9.43 -16.11 11.31
C GLN A 41 -9.21 -14.67 10.89
N GLY A 42 -7.98 -14.35 10.52
CA GLY A 42 -7.57 -13.02 10.07
C GLY A 42 -6.29 -12.56 10.75
N THR A 43 -5.58 -11.63 10.11
CA THR A 43 -4.34 -11.05 10.64
C THR A 43 -4.32 -9.56 10.34
N ASP A 44 -4.01 -8.74 11.35
CA ASP A 44 -3.72 -7.31 11.21
C ASP A 44 -2.47 -7.01 12.05
N GLU A 45 -1.36 -6.78 11.38
CA GLU A 45 -0.06 -6.60 12.00
C GLU A 45 0.64 -5.35 11.45
N ILE A 46 1.42 -4.70 12.32
CA ILE A 46 2.34 -3.64 11.95
C ILE A 46 3.73 -4.05 12.45
N ILE A 47 4.64 -4.30 11.52
CA ILE A 47 5.99 -4.77 11.79
C ILE A 47 6.95 -3.60 11.56
N GLN A 48 7.71 -3.24 12.59
CA GLN A 48 8.75 -2.23 12.50
C GLN A 48 10.02 -2.85 11.92
N LEU A 49 10.60 -2.24 10.88
CA LEU A 49 11.74 -2.79 10.17
C LEU A 49 13.08 -2.29 10.71
N GLN A 50 14.09 -3.16 10.70
CA GLN A 50 15.47 -2.76 11.01
C GLN A 50 15.98 -1.78 9.94
N GLY A 51 16.46 -0.61 10.38
CA GLY A 51 16.82 0.49 9.46
C GLY A 51 15.69 1.51 9.22
N GLY A 52 14.59 1.38 9.96
CA GLY A 52 13.44 2.29 9.88
C GLY A 52 12.35 1.78 8.96
N GLY A 53 11.21 2.48 8.98
CA GLY A 53 10.03 2.10 8.22
C GLY A 53 9.20 1.00 8.88
N GLU A 54 8.06 0.72 8.26
CA GLU A 54 7.05 -0.19 8.76
C GLU A 54 6.40 -0.99 7.63
N LEU A 55 6.07 -2.24 7.93
CA LEU A 55 5.25 -3.10 7.10
C LEU A 55 3.91 -3.31 7.79
N HIS A 56 2.84 -2.85 7.16
CA HIS A 56 1.49 -3.20 7.56
C HIS A 56 1.08 -4.42 6.76
N PHE A 57 0.68 -5.47 7.46
CA PHE A 57 0.18 -6.69 6.87
C PHE A 57 -1.25 -6.93 7.33
N VAL A 58 -2.16 -7.08 6.37
CA VAL A 58 -3.56 -7.38 6.64
C VAL A 58 -3.96 -8.59 5.82
N ASN A 59 -4.51 -9.61 6.44
CA ASN A 59 -5.00 -10.81 5.79
C ASN A 59 -6.41 -11.11 6.26
N THR A 60 -7.37 -10.95 5.36
CA THR A 60 -8.76 -11.38 5.52
C THR A 60 -8.90 -12.81 4.98
N LYS A 61 -10.12 -13.35 5.02
CA LYS A 61 -10.43 -14.63 4.37
C LYS A 61 -10.11 -14.62 2.87
N ASN A 62 -10.46 -13.53 2.18
CA ASN A 62 -10.39 -13.47 0.72
C ASN A 62 -9.17 -12.71 0.22
N THR A 63 -8.71 -11.71 0.96
CA THR A 63 -7.72 -10.74 0.47
C THR A 63 -6.55 -10.62 1.45
N ARG A 64 -5.32 -10.56 0.92
CA ARG A 64 -4.13 -10.14 1.67
C ARG A 64 -3.56 -8.85 1.10
N ALA A 65 -3.17 -7.94 1.98
CA ALA A 65 -2.56 -6.68 1.64
C ALA A 65 -1.28 -6.45 2.42
N TYR A 66 -0.30 -5.86 1.73
CA TYR A 66 0.98 -5.42 2.25
C TYR A 66 1.11 -3.93 1.95
N TYR A 67 1.35 -3.12 2.98
CA TYR A 67 1.74 -1.73 2.83
C TYR A 67 3.10 -1.53 3.50
N LEU A 68 4.14 -1.46 2.69
CA LEU A 68 5.51 -1.22 3.12
C LEU A 68 5.82 0.26 2.96
N ASN A 69 6.24 0.91 4.04
CA ASN A 69 6.58 2.32 4.08
C ASN A 69 8.01 2.50 4.63
N HIS A 70 8.86 3.20 3.89
CA HIS A 70 10.20 3.57 4.31
C HIS A 70 10.51 4.99 3.83
N GLU A 71 10.59 5.93 4.78
CA GLU A 71 10.77 7.36 4.50
C GLU A 71 9.67 7.91 3.57
N GLU A 72 10.03 8.44 2.40
CA GLU A 72 9.11 8.92 1.36
C GLU A 72 8.88 7.88 0.23
N SER A 73 9.35 6.65 0.42
CA SER A 73 9.14 5.55 -0.51
C SER A 73 8.21 4.51 0.10
N TRP A 74 7.22 4.07 -0.67
CA TRP A 74 6.27 3.09 -0.19
C TRP A 74 5.72 2.22 -1.32
N LEU A 75 5.24 1.06 -0.91
CA LEU A 75 4.68 0.02 -1.76
C LEU A 75 3.36 -0.44 -1.14
N TYR A 76 2.31 -0.48 -1.94
CA TYR A 76 1.08 -1.18 -1.61
C TYR A 76 0.91 -2.36 -2.57
N LEU A 77 0.68 -3.54 -2.02
CA LEU A 77 0.36 -4.75 -2.77
C LEU A 77 -0.87 -5.39 -2.12
N GLU A 78 -1.95 -5.48 -2.87
CA GLU A 78 -3.15 -6.24 -2.52
C GLU A 78 -3.28 -7.41 -3.49
N ARG A 79 -3.66 -8.58 -2.97
CA ARG A 79 -3.95 -9.77 -3.76
C ARG A 79 -5.14 -10.49 -3.16
N GLU A 80 -6.02 -10.99 -4.00
CA GLU A 80 -6.92 -12.06 -3.59
C GLU A 80 -6.10 -13.31 -3.25
N ASN A 81 -6.53 -14.04 -2.22
CA ASN A 81 -5.85 -15.21 -1.67
C ASN A 81 -5.92 -16.40 -2.63
N ASP A 82 -6.91 -16.41 -3.53
CA ASP A 82 -6.99 -17.34 -4.67
C ASP A 82 -6.07 -16.94 -5.84
N GLY A 83 -5.46 -15.76 -5.78
CA GLY A 83 -4.52 -15.23 -6.76
C GLY A 83 -5.15 -14.60 -8.00
N THR A 84 -6.48 -14.49 -8.07
CA THR A 84 -7.23 -14.08 -9.27
C THR A 84 -7.04 -12.62 -9.68
N SER A 85 -6.82 -11.73 -8.72
CA SER A 85 -6.58 -10.32 -8.99
C SER A 85 -5.52 -9.73 -8.06
N GLY A 86 -5.06 -8.54 -8.42
CA GLY A 86 -4.09 -7.81 -7.63
C GLY A 86 -4.03 -6.33 -7.97
N THR A 87 -3.72 -5.54 -6.94
CA THR A 87 -3.43 -4.12 -7.06
C THR A 87 -2.02 -3.86 -6.56
N LEU A 88 -1.24 -3.13 -7.32
CA LEU A 88 0.14 -2.75 -6.99
C LEU A 88 0.33 -1.25 -7.18
N TYR A 89 0.70 -0.56 -6.11
CA TYR A 89 1.17 0.82 -6.14
C TYR A 89 2.60 0.91 -5.64
N ILE A 90 3.46 1.58 -6.39
CA ILE A 90 4.85 1.84 -6.01
C ILE A 90 5.07 3.34 -6.09
N VAL A 91 5.52 3.93 -5.00
CA VAL A 91 6.09 5.28 -4.96
C VAL A 91 7.51 5.17 -4.44
N ARG A 92 8.46 5.67 -5.23
CA ARG A 92 9.87 5.72 -4.83
C ARG A 92 10.38 7.13 -4.98
N ARG A 93 10.90 7.69 -3.88
CA ARG A 93 11.75 8.87 -3.95
C ARG A 93 13.18 8.46 -4.28
N LEU A 94 13.72 9.06 -5.33
CA LEU A 94 15.11 8.90 -5.73
C LEU A 94 16.02 9.84 -4.91
N PRO A 95 17.33 9.54 -4.79
CA PRO A 95 18.27 10.40 -4.06
C PRO A 95 18.35 11.84 -4.59
N ASP A 96 18.03 12.06 -5.86
CA ASP A 96 17.96 13.38 -6.49
C ASP A 96 16.64 14.12 -6.24
N GLY A 97 15.75 13.55 -5.42
CA GLY A 97 14.45 14.10 -5.04
C GLY A 97 13.33 13.87 -6.05
N ARG A 98 13.58 13.24 -7.19
CA ARG A 98 12.51 12.89 -8.14
C ARG A 98 11.67 11.73 -7.60
N LEU A 99 10.38 11.76 -7.94
CA LEU A 99 9.45 10.69 -7.64
C LEU A 99 9.24 9.78 -8.85
N VAL A 100 9.30 8.47 -8.61
CA VAL A 100 8.83 7.44 -9.53
C VAL A 100 7.54 6.87 -8.96
N THR A 101 6.51 6.84 -9.79
CA THR A 101 5.21 6.24 -9.46
C THR A 101 4.88 5.15 -10.47
N LYS A 102 4.41 4.00 -9.99
CA LYS A 102 3.84 2.92 -10.82
C LYS A 102 2.56 2.41 -10.19
N SER A 103 1.56 2.15 -11.02
CA SER A 103 0.31 1.53 -10.64
C SER A 103 0.02 0.38 -11.61
N MET A 104 -0.34 -0.78 -11.09
CA MET A 104 -0.80 -1.92 -11.86
C MET A 104 -2.04 -2.49 -11.18
N GLN A 105 -3.01 -2.90 -11.99
CA GLN A 105 -4.22 -3.57 -11.55
C GLN A 105 -4.54 -4.64 -12.59
N ASP A 106 -4.72 -5.87 -12.14
CA ASP A 106 -5.09 -7.02 -12.98
C ASP A 106 -6.61 -7.21 -13.03
#